data_AF-A0A2G1W2E4-F1
#
_entry.id   AF-A0A2G1W2E4-F1
#
_cell.length_a   1.000
_cell.length_b   1.000
_cell.length_c   1.000
_cell.angle_alpha   90.00
_cell.angle_beta   90.00
_cell.angle_gamma   90.00
#
_symmetry.space_group_name_H-M   'P 1'
#
loop_
_entity.id
_entity.type
_entity.pdbx_description
1 polymer ?
#
loop_
_entity_poly.entity_id
_entity_poly.type
_entity_poly.pdbx_seq_one_letter_code
_entity_poly.pdbx_strand_id
1 'polypeptide(L)'
;MVTSVECGVTVSLVANQLGCCNMTTMKEILTAAKALPSAERARLIEALWDDISPADWVPPSTQWITEANRRSDAYDSGEMSGSSWGEVRERARRQAGLDD
;
A
#
# COMPACT_ATOMS: atom_id res chain seq x y z
N MET A 1 32.30 -20.78 -40.24
CA MET A 1 32.79 -20.44 -38.89
C MET A 1 32.00 -19.21 -38.46
N VAL A 2 30.84 -19.45 -37.84
CA VAL A 2 29.91 -18.38 -37.40
C VAL A 2 29.74 -18.59 -35.90
N THR A 3 30.24 -17.66 -35.11
CA THR A 3 30.12 -17.65 -33.65
C THR A 3 28.84 -16.91 -33.28
N SER A 4 27.78 -17.66 -32.98
CA SER A 4 26.64 -17.14 -32.22
C SER A 4 27.10 -16.91 -30.78
N VAL A 5 27.10 -15.65 -30.34
CA VAL A 5 27.08 -15.29 -28.93
C VAL A 5 25.63 -15.01 -28.60
N GLU A 6 24.89 -16.05 -28.23
CA GLU A 6 23.56 -15.88 -27.63
C GLU A 6 23.73 -15.65 -26.13
N CYS A 7 23.25 -14.48 -25.72
CA CYS A 7 23.24 -13.98 -24.36
C CYS A 7 22.44 -14.94 -23.48
N GLY A 8 23.12 -15.61 -22.54
CA GLY A 8 22.52 -16.50 -21.56
C GLY A 8 21.70 -15.75 -20.53
N VAL A 9 20.44 -15.45 -20.87
CA VAL A 9 19.37 -15.31 -19.89
C VAL A 9 18.61 -16.63 -19.92
N THR A 10 19.17 -17.65 -19.27
CA THR A 10 18.42 -18.86 -18.94
C THR A 10 17.33 -18.46 -17.96
N VAL A 11 16.13 -18.25 -18.51
CA VAL A 11 14.85 -18.26 -17.80
C VAL A 11 14.74 -19.61 -17.10
N SER A 12 15.25 -19.70 -15.88
CA SER A 12 15.03 -20.82 -14.98
C SER A 12 13.66 -20.65 -14.31
N LEU A 13 12.62 -20.59 -15.15
CA LEU A 13 11.24 -20.34 -14.70
C LEU A 13 10.29 -21.43 -15.23
N VAL A 14 10.74 -22.68 -15.36
CA VAL A 14 9.84 -23.81 -15.65
C VAL A 14 10.31 -25.11 -14.98
N ALA A 15 10.83 -25.04 -13.75
CA ALA A 15 11.21 -26.25 -13.00
C ALA A 15 10.85 -26.21 -11.51
N ASN A 16 9.70 -25.63 -11.15
CA ASN A 16 9.14 -25.88 -9.81
C ASN A 16 7.60 -25.91 -9.79
N GLN A 17 7.00 -26.42 -10.86
CA GLN A 17 5.59 -26.79 -10.85
C GLN A 17 5.51 -28.27 -10.42
N LEU A 18 4.89 -28.54 -9.26
CA LEU A 18 4.44 -29.84 -8.74
C LEU A 18 5.23 -30.52 -7.59
N GLY A 19 5.86 -29.77 -6.68
CA GLY A 19 6.29 -30.28 -5.36
C GLY A 19 6.49 -29.18 -4.33
N CYS A 20 5.86 -29.30 -3.15
CA CYS A 20 5.89 -28.36 -2.01
C CYS A 20 4.98 -27.12 -2.16
N CYS A 21 3.75 -27.20 -1.67
CA CYS A 21 2.94 -26.02 -1.37
C CYS A 21 3.67 -25.16 -0.31
N ASN A 22 4.54 -24.24 -0.74
CA ASN A 22 5.11 -23.24 0.16
C ASN A 22 4.00 -22.24 0.47
N MET A 23 3.22 -22.52 1.51
CA MET A 23 2.31 -21.54 2.10
C MET A 23 3.16 -20.33 2.47
N THR A 24 3.13 -19.31 1.63
CA THR A 24 3.86 -18.08 1.89
C THR A 24 3.24 -17.49 3.14
N THR A 25 4.01 -17.47 4.22
CA THR A 25 3.55 -16.94 5.51
C THR A 25 3.26 -15.46 5.34
N MET A 26 2.37 -14.91 6.17
CA MET A 26 2.11 -13.47 6.20
C MET A 26 3.39 -12.65 6.35
N LYS A 27 4.37 -13.18 7.10
CA LYS A 27 5.69 -12.57 7.30
C LYS A 27 6.51 -12.52 6.00
N GLU A 28 6.48 -13.57 5.20
CA GLU A 28 7.18 -13.62 3.90
C GLU A 28 6.53 -12.67 2.89
N ILE A 29 5.19 -12.61 2.85
CA ILE A 29 4.44 -11.64 2.02
C ILE A 29 4.82 -10.21 2.40
N LEU A 30 4.79 -9.88 3.69
CA LEU A 30 5.14 -8.55 4.17
C LEU A 30 6.61 -8.19 3.90
N THR A 31 7.52 -9.16 4.04
CA THR A 31 8.94 -8.98 3.71
C THR A 31 9.11 -8.66 2.23
N ALA A 32 8.47 -9.41 1.34
CA ALA A 32 8.52 -9.18 -0.09
C ALA A 32 7.91 -7.81 -0.47
N ALA A 33 6.74 -7.48 0.08
CA ALA A 33 6.09 -6.18 -0.16
C ALA A 33 6.98 -5.01 0.29
N LYS A 34 7.68 -5.13 1.42
CA LYS A 34 8.60 -4.08 1.91
C LYS A 34 9.86 -3.92 1.05
N ALA A 35 10.28 -4.96 0.33
CA ALA A 35 11.43 -4.91 -0.56
C ALA A 35 11.14 -4.20 -1.89
N LEU A 36 9.86 -4.00 -2.25
CA LEU A 36 9.48 -3.27 -3.46
C LEU A 36 9.88 -1.77 -3.37
N PRO A 37 10.23 -1.15 -4.51
CA PRO A 37 10.32 0.31 -4.62
C PRO A 37 9.05 1.01 -4.13
N SER A 38 9.17 2.22 -3.58
CA SER A 38 8.03 2.93 -2.98
C SER A 38 6.83 3.10 -3.92
N ALA A 39 7.07 3.33 -5.21
CA ALA A 39 6.00 3.43 -6.21
C ALA A 39 5.27 2.09 -6.45
N GLU A 40 6.00 0.97 -6.41
CA GLU A 40 5.42 -0.36 -6.54
C GLU A 40 4.66 -0.78 -5.29
N ARG A 41 5.15 -0.40 -4.09
CA ARG A 41 4.39 -0.59 -2.85
C ARG A 41 3.06 0.14 -2.85
N ALA A 42 3.04 1.39 -3.32
CA ALA A 42 1.81 2.17 -3.41
C ALA A 42 0.79 1.48 -4.34
N ARG A 43 1.22 1.02 -5.52
CA ARG A 43 0.38 0.26 -6.45
C ARG A 43 -0.11 -1.06 -5.86
N LEU A 44 0.74 -1.78 -5.13
CA LEU A 44 0.34 -3.02 -4.46
C LEU A 44 -0.73 -2.77 -3.39
N ILE A 45 -0.61 -1.71 -2.60
CA ILE A 45 -1.61 -1.35 -1.59
C ILE A 45 -2.96 -1.06 -2.26
N GLU A 46 -2.97 -0.28 -3.34
CA GLU A 46 -4.18 0.03 -4.11
C GLU A 46 -4.83 -1.25 -4.66
N ALA A 47 -4.06 -2.10 -5.33
CA ALA A 47 -4.56 -3.37 -5.87
C ALA A 47 -5.13 -4.31 -4.79
N LEU A 48 -4.49 -4.37 -3.62
CA LEU A 48 -4.99 -5.16 -2.50
C LEU A 48 -6.27 -4.56 -1.88
N TRP A 49 -6.39 -3.24 -1.88
CA TRP A 49 -7.56 -2.55 -1.34
C TRP A 49 -8.79 -2.75 -2.23
N ASP A 50 -8.61 -2.64 -3.55
CA ASP A 50 -9.69 -2.76 -4.54
C ASP A 50 -10.25 -4.18 -4.67
N ASP A 51 -9.47 -5.20 -4.30
CA ASP A 51 -9.88 -6.62 -4.38
C ASP A 51 -10.72 -7.07 -3.16
N ILE A 52 -10.84 -6.25 -2.11
CA ILE A 52 -11.62 -6.58 -0.92
C ILE A 52 -13.06 -6.08 -1.09
N SER A 53 -14.01 -7.02 -1.13
CA SER A 53 -15.44 -6.70 -1.16
C SER A 53 -15.83 -5.85 0.05
N PRO A 54 -16.65 -4.79 -0.11
CA PRO A 54 -17.20 -4.03 1.02
C PRO A 54 -17.98 -4.88 2.03
N ALA A 55 -18.49 -6.05 1.61
CA ALA A 55 -19.17 -6.98 2.51
C ALA A 55 -18.22 -7.67 3.50
N ASP A 56 -16.93 -7.76 3.17
CA ASP A 56 -15.89 -8.37 4.00
C ASP A 56 -15.20 -7.35 4.91
N TRP A 57 -15.58 -6.07 4.81
CA TRP A 57 -15.02 -5.03 5.67
C TRP A 57 -15.52 -5.23 7.09
N VAL A 58 -14.57 -5.24 8.04
CA VAL A 58 -14.92 -5.19 9.46
C VAL A 58 -15.48 -3.80 9.75
N PRO A 59 -16.74 -3.68 10.22
CA PRO A 59 -17.33 -2.39 10.51
C PRO A 59 -16.53 -1.68 11.62
N PRO A 60 -16.36 -0.35 11.55
CA PRO A 60 -15.70 0.40 12.60
C PRO A 60 -16.46 0.27 13.93
N SER A 61 -15.74 0.39 15.05
CA SER A 61 -16.37 0.36 16.36
C SER A 61 -17.36 1.51 16.52
N THR A 62 -18.37 1.34 17.38
CA THR A 62 -19.33 2.41 17.69
C THR A 62 -18.64 3.70 18.14
N GLN A 63 -17.56 3.59 18.91
CA GLN A 63 -16.77 4.75 19.32
C GLN A 63 -16.18 5.52 18.12
N TRP A 64 -15.67 4.80 17.12
CA TRP A 64 -15.14 5.43 15.91
C TRP A 64 -16.22 6.05 15.05
N ILE A 65 -17.39 5.39 14.93
CA ILE A 65 -18.54 5.95 14.22
C ILE A 65 -19.01 7.25 14.88
N THR A 66 -19.16 7.25 16.22
CA THR A 66 -19.54 8.44 16.98
C THR A 66 -18.55 9.59 16.78
N GLU A 67 -17.25 9.31 16.86
CA GLU A 67 -16.23 10.34 16.67
C GLU A 67 -16.17 10.85 15.22
N ALA A 68 -16.33 9.97 14.23
CA ALA A 68 -16.39 10.35 12.83
C ALA A 68 -17.57 11.31 12.57
N ASN A 69 -18.77 10.96 13.05
CA ASN A 69 -19.94 11.82 12.91
C ASN A 69 -19.74 13.16 13.62
N ARG A 70 -19.27 13.16 14.87
CA ARG A 70 -19.01 14.39 15.63
C ARG A 70 -18.04 15.33 14.90
N ARG A 71 -16.99 14.79 14.26
CA ARG A 71 -16.02 15.57 13.46
C ARG A 71 -16.62 16.07 12.15
N SER A 72 -17.41 15.26 11.46
CA SER A 72 -18.12 15.71 10.27
C SER A 72 -19.08 16.84 10.59
N ASP A 73 -19.89 16.71 11.64
CA ASP A 73 -20.88 17.73 12.05
C ASP A 73 -20.19 19.04 12.45
N ALA A 74 -19.07 18.97 13.19
CA ALA A 74 -18.29 20.15 13.53
C ALA A 74 -17.67 20.82 12.29
N TYR A 75 -17.25 20.05 11.30
CA TYR A 75 -16.72 20.59 10.04
C TYR A 75 -17.82 21.25 9.21
N ASP A 76 -18.96 20.57 9.04
CA ASP A 76 -20.08 21.03 8.22
C ASP A 76 -20.77 22.26 8.83
N SER A 77 -20.79 22.38 10.16
CA SER A 77 -21.29 23.58 10.86
C SER A 77 -20.29 24.74 10.88
N GLY A 78 -19.04 24.51 10.50
CA GLY A 78 -17.96 25.50 10.56
C GLY A 78 -17.37 25.71 11.97
N GLU A 79 -17.75 24.90 12.96
CA GLU A 79 -17.12 24.88 14.30
C GLU A 79 -15.66 24.40 14.21
N MET A 80 -15.37 23.50 13.27
CA MET A 80 -14.04 22.99 12.97
C MET A 80 -13.68 23.33 11.52
N SER A 81 -12.43 23.71 11.28
CA SER A 81 -11.89 23.90 9.94
C SER A 81 -10.85 22.83 9.62
N GLY A 82 -10.77 22.49 8.34
CA GLY A 82 -9.70 21.67 7.79
C GLY A 82 -8.60 22.53 7.19
N SER A 83 -7.43 21.94 7.00
CA SER A 83 -6.38 22.51 6.16
C SER A 83 -6.42 21.83 4.79
N SER A 84 -6.00 22.54 3.76
CA SER A 84 -5.80 21.91 2.45
C SER A 84 -4.73 20.81 2.55
N TRP A 85 -4.83 19.79 1.68
CA TRP A 85 -3.81 18.74 1.65
C TRP A 85 -2.40 19.30 1.37
N GLY A 86 -2.28 20.33 0.53
CA GLY A 86 -1.01 21.02 0.28
C GLY A 86 -0.37 21.55 1.57
N GLU A 87 -1.14 22.30 2.38
CA GLU A 87 -0.66 22.82 3.67
C GLU A 87 -0.27 21.71 4.65
N VAL A 88 -1.07 20.64 4.72
CA VAL A 88 -0.78 19.49 5.57
C VAL A 88 0.52 18.81 5.15
N ARG A 89 0.71 18.59 3.85
CA ARG A 89 1.92 17.98 3.29
C ARG A 89 3.14 18.82 3.57
N GLU A 90 3.09 20.13 3.30
CA GLU A 90 4.22 21.03 3.55
C GLU A 90 4.58 21.11 5.02
N ARG A 91 3.58 21.13 5.91
CA ARG A 91 3.82 21.04 7.36
C ARG A 91 4.53 19.74 7.75
N ALA A 92 4.10 18.60 7.19
CA ALA A 92 4.73 17.31 7.46
C ALA A 92 6.18 17.24 6.93
N ARG A 93 6.46 17.82 5.76
CA ARG A 93 7.81 17.89 5.19
C ARG A 93 8.75 18.73 6.05
N ARG A 94 8.32 19.91 6.49
CA ARG A 94 9.10 20.75 7.43
C ARG A 94 9.40 20.02 8.75
N GLN A 95 8.43 19.30 9.30
CA GLN A 95 8.64 18.50 10.52
C GLN A 95 9.64 17.35 10.33
N ALA A 96 9.76 16.83 9.11
CA ALA A 96 10.71 15.79 8.75
C ALA A 96 12.07 16.33 8.25
N GLY A 97 12.26 17.64 8.16
CA GLY A 97 13.47 18.27 7.58
C GLY A 97 13.62 18.03 6.07
N LEU A 98 12.50 18.02 5.34
CA LEU A 98 12.41 17.75 3.89
C LEU A 98 11.90 18.97 3.10
N ASP A 99 12.17 20.16 3.62
CA ASP A 99 11.70 21.48 3.15
C ASP A 99 12.65 22.21 2.19
N ASP A 100 13.82 21.62 1.90
CA ASP A 100 14.78 22.07 0.88
C ASP A 100 14.54 21.41 -0.50
#